data_AF-A0A9J7EDN8-F1
#
_entry.id   AF-A0A9J7EDN8-F1
#
_cell.length_a   1.000
_cell.length_b   1.000
_cell.length_c   1.000
_cell.angle_alpha   90.00
_cell.angle_beta   90.00
_cell.angle_gamma   90.00
#
_symmetry.space_group_name_H-M   'P 1'
#
loop_
_entity.id
_entity.type
_entity.pdbx_description
1 polymer ?
#
loop_
_entity_poly.entity_id
_entity_poly.type
_entity_poly.pdbx_seq_one_letter_code
_entity_poly.pdbx_strand_id
1 'polypeptide(L)'
;MEYMKVFCVILLAMGCQSMSLTETLDFGPTEVISNETATAYHLGIDMGIIDPEKYSLESFAHDETKVFKDTYNEYMAMNCSHPLDYQEWLIMNNYGILPDTNESMFQRKISKRSTADNKRAFINTVKKGDILISGRGSGGLLGHAAIMTSDYWVLEMPGGEGFMSGIRDNNRQIPKDKWFDEHASDWTTVYRCPDNSVARQAAGWADRNYYNPNGGSTKTIHITYKITPDFSSKNPSYCSKLVVQAYYYGTGSKSVIYIRDKSNAIIIPTTIPSYFRSPYLLVNKGKY
;
A
#
# COMPACT_ATOMS: atom_id res chain seq x y z
N MET A 1 -58.76 40.41 -39.62
CA MET A 1 -60.19 40.26 -39.24
C MET A 1 -60.19 39.31 -38.06
N GLU A 2 -60.28 39.86 -36.84
CA GLU A 2 -61.52 39.90 -36.03
C GLU A 2 -61.74 38.57 -35.30
N TYR A 3 -62.01 38.44 -34.00
CA TYR A 3 -62.32 39.39 -32.93
C TYR A 3 -61.89 38.79 -31.57
N MET A 4 -61.71 39.71 -30.63
CA MET A 4 -61.36 39.58 -29.22
C MET A 4 -62.62 39.31 -28.34
N LYS A 5 -62.44 38.58 -27.21
CA LYS A 5 -63.00 38.79 -25.83
C LYS A 5 -63.70 37.56 -25.19
N VAL A 6 -63.14 36.98 -24.10
CA VAL A 6 -63.32 37.25 -22.63
C VAL A 6 -64.21 36.15 -22.01
N PHE A 7 -63.85 35.39 -20.95
CA PHE A 7 -63.83 35.77 -19.52
C PHE A 7 -62.96 34.82 -18.65
N CYS A 8 -62.39 35.41 -17.59
CA CYS A 8 -61.65 34.82 -16.46
C CYS A 8 -62.33 33.64 -15.74
N VAL A 9 -61.55 32.79 -15.04
CA VAL A 9 -61.42 32.78 -13.55
C VAL A 9 -60.19 31.92 -13.16
N ILE A 10 -59.56 32.37 -12.07
CA ILE A 10 -58.26 32.02 -11.49
C ILE A 10 -58.37 30.85 -10.48
N LEU A 11 -57.31 30.02 -10.48
CA LEU A 11 -56.72 29.14 -9.45
C LEU A 11 -57.60 28.34 -8.46
N LEU A 12 -57.28 27.05 -8.31
CA LEU A 12 -56.53 26.56 -7.13
C LEU A 12 -55.98 25.13 -7.33
N ALA A 13 -54.90 24.89 -6.59
CA ALA A 13 -53.90 23.86 -6.75
C ALA A 13 -54.32 22.45 -6.28
N MET A 14 -53.62 21.43 -6.78
CA MET A 14 -53.06 20.35 -5.96
C MET A 14 -52.01 19.59 -6.77
N GLY A 15 -50.74 19.84 -6.45
CA GLY A 15 -49.58 19.17 -7.05
C GLY A 15 -49.35 17.80 -6.42
N CYS A 16 -49.28 16.77 -7.26
CA CYS A 16 -48.80 15.45 -6.92
C CYS A 16 -47.27 15.46 -7.09
N GLN A 17 -46.50 15.37 -5.99
CA GLN A 17 -45.05 15.23 -6.06
C GLN A 17 -44.68 13.77 -6.28
N SER A 18 -44.11 13.45 -7.43
CA SER A 18 -43.28 12.26 -7.61
C SER A 18 -41.85 12.61 -7.20
N MET A 19 -41.32 11.92 -6.19
CA MET A 19 -39.91 11.98 -5.83
C MET A 19 -39.10 11.17 -6.86
N SER A 20 -38.34 11.88 -7.71
CA SER A 20 -37.22 11.31 -8.45
C SER A 20 -35.94 11.56 -7.63
N LEU A 21 -35.40 10.50 -7.02
CA LEU A 21 -34.06 10.50 -6.43
C LEU A 21 -33.05 10.27 -7.55
N THR A 22 -32.55 11.36 -8.15
CA THR A 22 -31.27 11.36 -8.86
C THR A 22 -30.17 11.68 -7.86
N GLU A 23 -29.49 10.64 -7.35
CA GLU A 23 -28.18 10.81 -6.71
C GLU A 23 -27.19 11.29 -7.77
N THR A 24 -26.82 12.57 -7.69
CA THR A 24 -25.75 13.14 -8.50
C THR A 24 -24.42 12.57 -8.01
N LEU A 25 -23.82 11.67 -8.80
CA LEU A 25 -22.41 11.33 -8.69
C LEU A 25 -21.60 12.60 -9.00
N ASP A 26 -21.03 13.19 -7.96
CA ASP A 26 -20.10 14.31 -8.06
C ASP A 26 -18.76 13.80 -8.61
N PHE A 27 -18.68 13.64 -9.93
CA PHE A 27 -17.41 13.59 -10.63
C PHE A 27 -16.89 15.03 -10.68
N GLY A 28 -15.91 15.33 -9.83
CA GLY A 28 -15.13 16.57 -9.94
C GLY A 28 -14.59 16.77 -11.36
N PRO A 29 -14.07 17.97 -11.69
CA PRO A 29 -13.65 18.29 -13.06
C PRO A 29 -12.74 17.19 -13.59
N THR A 30 -13.05 16.68 -14.78
CA THR A 30 -12.23 15.70 -15.50
C THR A 30 -10.81 16.23 -15.57
N GLU A 31 -9.92 15.66 -14.74
CA GLU A 31 -8.50 15.94 -14.78
C GLU A 31 -8.06 15.67 -16.24
N VAL A 32 -7.48 16.67 -16.91
CA VAL A 32 -7.04 16.49 -18.30
C VAL A 32 -5.89 15.49 -18.26
N ILE A 33 -6.17 14.25 -18.67
CA ILE A 33 -5.18 13.17 -18.70
C ILE A 33 -4.18 13.49 -19.80
N SER A 34 -2.90 13.62 -19.43
CA SER A 34 -1.82 13.92 -20.37
C SER A 34 -1.53 12.74 -21.31
N ASN A 35 -0.95 13.02 -22.48
CA ASN A 35 -0.54 11.97 -23.41
C ASN A 35 0.53 11.07 -22.79
N GLU A 36 1.40 11.64 -21.96
CA GLU A 36 2.45 10.93 -21.23
C GLU A 36 1.83 9.93 -20.23
N THR A 37 0.84 10.37 -19.45
CA THR A 37 0.08 9.52 -18.51
C THR A 37 -0.60 8.36 -19.25
N ALA A 38 -1.28 8.66 -20.36
CA ALA A 38 -1.95 7.64 -21.16
C ALA A 38 -0.95 6.63 -21.75
N THR A 39 0.20 7.10 -22.23
CA THR A 39 1.27 6.24 -22.76
C THR A 39 1.82 5.30 -21.69
N ALA A 40 2.13 5.82 -20.50
CA ALA A 40 2.64 5.00 -19.40
C ALA A 40 1.64 3.93 -18.93
N TYR A 41 0.35 4.29 -18.90
CA TYR A 41 -0.73 3.37 -18.60
C TYR A 41 -0.87 2.26 -19.65
N HIS A 42 -0.89 2.61 -20.94
CA HIS A 42 -0.99 1.62 -22.02
C HIS A 42 0.20 0.67 -22.06
N LEU A 43 1.41 1.15 -21.79
CA LEU A 43 2.57 0.28 -21.65
C LEU A 43 2.41 -0.71 -20.49
N GLY A 44 1.82 -0.28 -19.37
CA GLY A 44 1.51 -1.17 -18.24
C GLY A 44 0.52 -2.27 -18.60
N ILE A 45 -0.45 -1.98 -19.47
CA ILE A 45 -1.39 -2.97 -20.04
C ILE A 45 -0.63 -3.93 -20.96
N ASP A 46 0.17 -3.42 -21.89
CA ASP A 46 0.92 -4.22 -22.86
C ASP A 46 1.90 -5.19 -22.18
N MET A 47 2.46 -4.78 -21.03
CA MET A 47 3.31 -5.63 -20.19
C MET A 47 2.53 -6.64 -19.33
N GLY A 48 1.20 -6.58 -19.32
CA GLY A 48 0.34 -7.43 -18.49
C GLY A 48 0.39 -7.12 -16.99
N ILE A 49 0.89 -5.93 -16.61
CA ILE A 49 0.94 -5.49 -15.21
C ILE A 49 -0.40 -4.87 -14.81
N ILE A 50 -0.98 -4.06 -15.70
CA ILE A 50 -2.28 -3.41 -15.49
C ILE A 50 -3.39 -4.26 -16.10
N ASP A 51 -4.36 -4.61 -15.25
CA ASP A 51 -5.66 -5.11 -15.67
C ASP A 51 -6.63 -3.91 -15.79
N PRO A 52 -6.97 -3.46 -17.02
CA PRO A 52 -7.78 -2.25 -17.21
C PRO A 52 -9.21 -2.39 -16.68
N GLU A 53 -9.70 -3.61 -16.42
CA GLU A 53 -11.01 -3.82 -15.79
C GLU A 53 -10.97 -3.53 -14.28
N LYS A 54 -9.80 -3.62 -13.65
CA LYS A 54 -9.59 -3.42 -12.21
C LYS A 54 -8.93 -2.10 -11.86
N TYR A 55 -8.20 -1.52 -12.80
CA TYR A 55 -7.49 -0.28 -12.61
C TYR A 55 -7.57 0.58 -13.86
N SER A 56 -8.56 1.48 -13.89
CA SER A 56 -8.84 2.31 -15.06
C SER A 56 -7.78 3.40 -15.28
N LEU A 57 -7.74 3.96 -16.49
CA LEU A 57 -6.85 5.07 -16.83
C LEU A 57 -7.08 6.29 -15.94
N GLU A 58 -8.33 6.60 -15.58
CA GLU A 58 -8.66 7.73 -14.70
C GLU A 58 -8.15 7.48 -13.28
N SER A 59 -8.26 6.23 -12.79
CA SER A 59 -7.73 5.84 -11.48
C SER A 59 -6.21 5.93 -11.46
N PHE A 60 -5.56 5.46 -12.53
CA PHE A 60 -4.12 5.60 -12.71
C PHE A 60 -3.68 7.05 -12.76
N ALA A 61 -4.32 7.90 -13.58
CA ALA A 61 -3.99 9.32 -13.68
C ALA A 61 -4.15 10.05 -12.35
N HIS A 62 -5.17 9.67 -11.57
CA HIS A 62 -5.36 10.19 -10.22
C HIS A 62 -4.21 9.79 -9.29
N ASP A 63 -3.89 8.50 -9.20
CA ASP A 63 -2.79 7.99 -8.36
C ASP A 63 -1.44 8.57 -8.80
N GLU A 64 -1.25 8.74 -10.12
CA GLU A 64 -0.07 9.33 -10.72
C GLU A 64 0.16 10.76 -10.20
N THR A 65 -0.92 11.56 -10.23
CA THR A 65 -0.92 12.96 -9.83
C THR A 65 -0.84 13.14 -8.32
N LYS A 66 -1.45 12.24 -7.53
CA LYS A 66 -1.53 12.37 -6.07
C LYS A 66 -0.39 11.68 -5.32
N VAL A 67 0.27 10.69 -5.92
CA VAL A 67 1.25 9.85 -5.22
C VAL A 67 2.49 9.61 -6.06
N PHE A 68 2.35 9.17 -7.31
CA PHE A 68 3.49 8.59 -8.02
C PHE A 68 4.53 9.64 -8.40
N LYS A 69 4.11 10.82 -8.87
CA LYS A 69 5.03 11.90 -9.22
C LYS A 69 5.82 12.40 -8.03
N ASP A 70 5.17 12.57 -6.88
CA ASP A 70 5.84 12.98 -5.64
C ASP A 70 6.83 11.90 -5.16
N THR A 71 6.40 10.64 -5.19
CA THR A 71 7.28 9.51 -4.81
C THR A 71 8.45 9.37 -5.79
N TYR A 72 8.25 9.57 -7.09
CA TYR A 72 9.33 9.57 -8.07
C TYR A 72 10.31 10.73 -7.86
N ASN A 73 9.82 11.91 -7.47
CA ASN A 73 10.70 13.02 -7.08
C ASN A 73 11.56 12.68 -5.87
N GLU A 74 11.01 11.98 -4.87
CA GLU A 74 11.81 11.41 -3.76
C GLU A 74 12.86 10.42 -4.27
N TYR A 75 12.51 9.56 -5.23
CA TYR A 75 13.43 8.61 -5.84
C TYR A 75 14.60 9.34 -6.53
N MET A 76 14.31 10.35 -7.35
CA MET A 76 15.33 11.14 -8.04
C MET A 76 16.25 11.88 -7.07
N ALA A 77 15.72 12.34 -5.94
CA ALA A 77 16.50 13.01 -4.90
C ALA A 77 17.55 12.09 -4.24
N MET A 78 17.40 10.76 -4.32
CA MET A 78 18.42 9.81 -3.84
C MET A 78 19.75 9.89 -4.61
N ASN A 79 19.76 10.55 -5.77
CA ASN A 79 20.95 10.78 -6.59
C ASN A 79 21.72 9.49 -6.91
N CYS A 80 20.97 8.47 -7.34
CA CYS A 80 21.52 7.21 -7.83
C CYS A 80 22.43 7.45 -9.04
N SER A 81 23.53 6.71 -9.16
CA SER A 81 24.50 6.87 -10.25
C SER A 81 23.88 6.73 -11.65
N HIS A 82 22.85 5.89 -11.74
CA HIS A 82 22.03 5.65 -12.93
C HIS A 82 20.57 5.63 -12.46
N PRO A 83 19.90 6.79 -12.36
CA PRO A 83 18.51 6.82 -11.96
C PRO A 83 17.66 6.20 -13.07
N LEU A 84 16.70 5.37 -12.68
CA LEU A 84 15.65 4.90 -13.58
C LEU A 84 14.85 6.10 -14.08
N ASP A 85 14.44 6.07 -15.35
CA ASP A 85 13.44 7.02 -15.81
C ASP A 85 12.07 6.74 -15.16
N TYR A 86 11.09 7.63 -15.39
CA TYR A 86 9.80 7.51 -14.72
C TYR A 86 9.08 6.20 -15.08
N GLN A 87 9.21 5.76 -16.32
CA GLN A 87 8.55 4.56 -16.83
C GLN A 87 9.20 3.29 -16.23
N GLU A 88 10.52 3.24 -16.19
CA GLU A 88 11.28 2.19 -15.53
C GLU A 88 11.00 2.15 -14.02
N TRP A 89 10.86 3.31 -13.38
CA TRP A 89 10.50 3.42 -11.98
C TRP A 89 9.08 2.91 -11.70
N LEU A 90 8.10 3.18 -12.59
CA LEU A 90 6.76 2.61 -12.50
C LEU A 90 6.79 1.08 -12.57
N ILE A 91 7.55 0.53 -13.52
CA ILE A 91 7.73 -0.92 -13.68
C ILE A 91 8.36 -1.51 -12.41
N MET A 92 9.42 -0.90 -11.88
CA MET A 92 10.07 -1.33 -10.64
C MET A 92 9.07 -1.37 -9.48
N ASN A 93 8.19 -0.38 -9.37
CA ASN A 93 7.17 -0.31 -8.33
C ASN A 93 5.91 -1.15 -8.60
N ASN A 94 5.92 -1.93 -9.68
CA ASN A 94 4.78 -2.69 -10.19
C ASN A 94 3.52 -1.82 -10.36
N TYR A 95 3.69 -0.56 -10.75
CA TYR A 95 2.60 0.42 -10.93
C TYR A 95 1.72 0.62 -9.68
N GLY A 96 2.21 0.30 -8.47
CA GLY A 96 1.40 0.35 -7.25
C GLY A 96 0.37 -0.78 -7.16
N ILE A 97 0.49 -1.82 -8.00
CA ILE A 97 -0.44 -2.94 -8.10
C ILE A 97 0.06 -4.11 -7.27
N LEU A 98 -0.86 -4.77 -6.58
CA LEU A 98 -0.58 -6.00 -5.85
C LEU A 98 -0.60 -7.19 -6.83
N PRO A 99 0.51 -7.96 -6.97
CA PRO A 99 0.65 -8.99 -8.01
C PRO A 99 -0.36 -10.16 -7.96
N ASP A 100 -0.98 -10.40 -6.81
CA ASP A 100 -1.93 -11.50 -6.60
C ASP A 100 -3.38 -11.11 -6.93
N THR A 101 -3.75 -9.84 -6.74
CA THR A 101 -5.12 -9.36 -6.98
C THR A 101 -5.27 -8.56 -8.27
N ASN A 102 -4.18 -8.02 -8.81
CA ASN A 102 -4.15 -7.00 -9.86
C ASN A 102 -4.91 -5.72 -9.48
N GLU A 103 -5.02 -5.43 -8.18
CA GLU A 103 -5.63 -4.19 -7.70
C GLU A 103 -4.57 -3.15 -7.36
N SER A 104 -4.86 -1.87 -7.65
CA SER A 104 -4.10 -0.75 -7.11
C SER A 104 -4.26 -0.69 -5.58
N MET A 105 -3.14 -0.48 -4.88
CA MET A 105 -3.12 -0.24 -3.44
C MET A 105 -3.64 1.16 -3.06
N PHE A 106 -3.77 2.06 -4.04
CA PHE A 106 -4.20 3.45 -3.89
C PHE A 106 -5.65 3.68 -4.27
N GLN A 107 -6.37 2.63 -4.70
CA GLN A 107 -7.80 2.69 -4.94
C GLN A 107 -8.51 3.44 -3.80
N ARG A 108 -9.34 4.41 -4.16
CA ARG A 108 -10.06 5.22 -3.18
C ARG A 108 -10.83 4.31 -2.22
N LYS A 109 -10.80 4.63 -0.92
CA LYS A 109 -11.71 4.02 0.07
C LYS A 109 -13.13 4.53 -0.22
N ILE A 110 -13.92 3.78 -0.99
CA ILE A 110 -15.23 4.25 -1.53
C ILE A 110 -16.34 4.37 -0.45
N SER A 111 -16.14 4.00 0.82
CA SER A 111 -17.14 4.32 1.87
C SER A 111 -16.56 4.64 3.25
N LYS A 112 -17.00 5.78 3.83
CA LYS A 112 -16.88 6.09 5.27
C LYS A 112 -17.82 5.23 6.14
N ARG A 113 -18.83 4.58 5.56
CA ARG A 113 -19.65 3.51 6.17
C ARG A 113 -18.84 2.20 6.04
N SER A 114 -18.01 1.74 6.96
CA SER A 114 -17.94 1.88 8.41
C SER A 114 -16.48 1.66 8.85
N THR A 115 -15.70 2.73 9.00
CA THR A 115 -14.31 2.64 9.48
C THR A 115 -14.17 1.78 10.74
N ALA A 116 -15.18 1.81 11.62
CA ALA A 116 -15.26 0.95 12.81
C ALA A 116 -15.40 -0.55 12.48
N ASP A 117 -16.15 -0.94 11.45
CA ASP A 117 -16.28 -2.35 11.06
C ASP A 117 -15.04 -2.82 10.33
N ASN A 118 -14.44 -1.99 9.46
CA ASN A 118 -13.16 -2.31 8.85
C ASN A 118 -12.07 -2.48 9.92
N LYS A 119 -12.03 -1.58 10.90
CA LYS A 119 -11.11 -1.68 12.04
C LYS A 119 -11.32 -2.98 12.82
N ARG A 120 -12.58 -3.30 13.14
CA ARG A 120 -12.94 -4.55 13.83
C ARG A 120 -12.58 -5.79 13.02
N ALA A 121 -12.85 -5.79 11.72
CA ALA A 121 -12.51 -6.88 10.83
C ALA A 121 -10.99 -7.06 10.71
N PHE A 122 -10.23 -5.96 10.58
CA PHE A 122 -8.78 -5.96 10.61
C PHE A 122 -8.24 -6.56 11.92
N ILE A 123 -8.69 -6.02 13.06
CA ILE A 123 -8.30 -6.48 14.40
C ILE A 123 -8.56 -7.97 14.61
N ASN A 124 -9.69 -8.47 14.10
CA ASN A 124 -10.08 -9.88 14.19
C ASN A 124 -9.35 -10.78 13.18
N THR A 125 -8.83 -10.20 12.09
CA THR A 125 -8.14 -10.94 11.04
C THR A 125 -6.68 -11.12 11.34
N VAL A 126 -5.99 -10.04 11.72
CA VAL A 126 -4.52 -10.05 11.86
C VAL A 126 -4.06 -10.90 13.04
N LYS A 127 -2.98 -11.64 12.80
CA LYS A 127 -2.29 -12.46 13.82
C LYS A 127 -0.79 -12.46 13.60
N LYS A 128 -0.06 -12.98 14.58
CA LYS A 128 1.40 -13.09 14.55
C LYS A 128 1.91 -13.72 13.24
N GLY A 129 2.86 -13.03 12.61
CA GLY A 129 3.48 -13.41 11.36
C GLY A 129 2.79 -12.86 10.11
N ASP A 130 1.59 -12.31 10.22
CA ASP A 130 0.98 -11.64 9.06
C ASP A 130 1.82 -10.45 8.62
N ILE A 131 1.86 -10.25 7.30
CA ILE A 131 2.50 -9.13 6.62
C ILE A 131 1.41 -8.12 6.30
N LEU A 132 1.66 -6.86 6.60
CA LEU A 132 0.76 -5.75 6.31
C LEU A 132 1.39 -4.93 5.18
N ILE A 133 0.65 -4.69 4.10
CA ILE A 133 1.07 -3.80 3.01
C ILE A 133 0.04 -2.68 2.89
N SER A 134 0.47 -1.41 3.00
CA SER A 134 -0.41 -0.24 2.90
C SER A 134 0.07 0.76 1.84
N GLY A 135 -0.83 1.66 1.42
CA GLY A 135 -0.66 2.57 0.28
C GLY A 135 0.54 3.52 0.35
N ARG A 136 0.68 4.31 1.43
CA ARG A 136 1.69 5.38 1.49
C ARG A 136 3.12 4.84 1.34
N GLY A 137 3.85 5.44 0.40
CA GLY A 137 5.27 5.20 0.16
C GLY A 137 6.18 6.03 1.07
N SER A 138 7.46 5.66 1.12
CA SER A 138 8.52 6.53 1.62
C SER A 138 9.83 6.15 0.94
N GLY A 139 10.66 7.15 0.67
CA GLY A 139 12.00 6.94 0.15
C GLY A 139 12.02 6.52 -1.30
N GLY A 140 11.08 7.03 -2.10
CA GLY A 140 11.00 6.72 -3.53
C GLY A 140 10.43 5.34 -3.89
N LEU A 141 9.84 4.63 -2.92
CA LEU A 141 9.17 3.34 -3.11
C LEU A 141 7.66 3.48 -2.89
N LEU A 142 6.84 2.87 -3.75
CA LEU A 142 5.40 2.80 -3.54
C LEU A 142 5.06 1.77 -2.45
N GLY A 143 4.27 2.22 -1.49
CA GLY A 143 3.78 1.39 -0.39
C GLY A 143 4.62 1.42 0.88
N HIS A 144 4.03 0.83 1.90
CA HIS A 144 4.65 0.59 3.19
C HIS A 144 4.39 -0.85 3.63
N ALA A 145 5.32 -1.41 4.39
CA ALA A 145 5.27 -2.79 4.81
C ALA A 145 5.59 -2.95 6.30
N ALA A 146 4.86 -3.84 6.96
CA ALA A 146 5.07 -4.18 8.35
C ALA A 146 4.80 -5.67 8.62
N ILE A 147 5.20 -6.13 9.80
CA ILE A 147 4.96 -7.50 10.24
C ILE A 147 4.33 -7.52 11.63
N MET A 148 3.33 -8.39 11.83
CA MET A 148 2.77 -8.67 13.14
C MET A 148 3.77 -9.50 13.97
N THR A 149 4.44 -8.92 14.97
CA THR A 149 5.39 -9.65 15.86
C THR A 149 4.67 -10.47 16.94
N SER A 150 3.42 -10.10 17.23
CA SER A 150 2.47 -10.84 18.06
C SER A 150 1.05 -10.74 17.47
N ASP A 151 0.03 -11.27 18.16
CA ASP A 151 -1.37 -11.09 17.75
C ASP A 151 -1.90 -9.65 18.03
N TYR A 152 -1.05 -8.79 18.59
CA TYR A 152 -1.38 -7.41 18.99
C TYR A 152 -0.40 -6.35 18.47
N TRP A 153 0.91 -6.66 18.39
CA TRP A 153 1.95 -5.70 18.06
C TRP A 153 2.36 -5.79 16.58
N VAL A 154 2.40 -4.63 15.94
CA VAL A 154 2.91 -4.41 14.59
C VAL A 154 4.31 -3.83 14.68
N LEU A 155 5.29 -4.44 14.02
CA LEU A 155 6.64 -3.90 13.87
C LEU A 155 6.82 -3.32 12.48
N GLU A 156 7.29 -2.08 12.42
CA GLU A 156 7.46 -1.34 11.18
C GLU A 156 8.66 -0.40 11.25
N MET A 157 8.98 0.21 10.10
CA MET A 157 9.88 1.35 9.99
C MET A 157 9.21 2.42 9.11
N PRO A 158 8.51 3.42 9.69
CA PRO A 158 7.61 4.32 8.97
C PRO A 158 8.31 5.25 7.97
N GLY A 159 9.64 5.35 7.97
CA GLY A 159 10.36 6.29 7.12
C GLY A 159 10.09 7.73 7.49
N GLY A 160 10.04 8.62 6.50
CA GLY A 160 9.75 10.04 6.64
C GLY A 160 10.80 10.98 6.03
N GLU A 161 10.70 12.25 6.35
CA GLU A 161 11.67 13.26 5.91
C GLU A 161 13.08 12.93 6.40
N GLY A 162 14.09 13.22 5.57
CA GLY A 162 15.48 12.91 5.88
C GLY A 162 15.90 11.47 5.60
N PHE A 163 15.07 10.66 4.94
CA PHE A 163 15.40 9.28 4.57
C PHE A 163 16.71 9.16 3.76
N MET A 164 17.06 10.17 2.95
CA MET A 164 18.29 10.20 2.16
C MET A 164 19.55 10.16 3.04
N SER A 165 19.57 10.98 4.09
CA SER A 165 20.66 11.04 5.07
C SER A 165 20.56 9.94 6.13
N GLY A 166 19.40 9.30 6.22
CA GLY A 166 19.07 8.28 7.18
C GLY A 166 18.36 8.84 8.42
N ILE A 167 17.26 8.21 8.83
CA ILE A 167 16.48 8.62 10.00
C ILE A 167 16.83 7.70 11.15
N ARG A 168 17.53 8.22 12.15
CA ARG A 168 17.93 7.43 13.32
C ARG A 168 16.70 6.96 14.09
N ASP A 169 16.81 5.77 14.66
CA ASP A 169 15.83 5.21 15.59
C ASP A 169 14.38 5.06 15.05
N ASN A 170 14.25 4.77 13.76
CA ASN A 170 12.95 4.82 13.08
C ASN A 170 12.08 3.57 13.32
N ASN A 171 12.68 2.40 13.57
CA ASN A 171 11.93 1.17 13.85
C ASN A 171 11.04 1.31 15.10
N ARG A 172 9.82 0.79 15.08
CA ARG A 172 8.92 0.84 16.24
C ARG A 172 7.96 -0.33 16.28
N GLN A 173 7.44 -0.63 17.46
CA GLN A 173 6.23 -1.42 17.61
C GLN A 173 5.06 -0.54 18.00
N ILE A 174 3.93 -0.72 17.34
CA ILE A 174 2.66 -0.09 17.69
C ILE A 174 1.55 -1.14 17.82
N PRO A 175 0.51 -0.88 18.65
CA PRO A 175 -0.67 -1.71 18.67
C PRO A 175 -1.36 -1.79 17.31
N LYS A 176 -1.97 -2.94 16.98
CA LYS A 176 -2.67 -3.15 15.70
C LYS A 176 -3.81 -2.17 15.45
N ASP A 177 -4.54 -1.78 16.48
CA ASP A 177 -5.59 -0.76 16.38
C ASP A 177 -5.01 0.62 16.05
N LYS A 178 -3.86 0.96 16.63
CA LYS A 178 -3.11 2.17 16.31
C LYS A 178 -2.55 2.15 14.89
N TRP A 179 -2.01 1.01 14.43
CA TRP A 179 -1.61 0.84 13.02
C TRP A 179 -2.77 1.14 12.08
N PHE A 180 -3.95 0.57 12.35
CA PHE A 180 -5.13 0.80 11.52
C PHE A 180 -5.50 2.30 11.49
N ASP A 181 -5.45 2.98 12.62
CA ASP A 181 -5.78 4.41 12.69
C ASP A 181 -4.76 5.28 11.95
N GLU A 182 -3.46 5.00 12.09
CA GLU A 182 -2.39 5.76 11.40
C GLU A 182 -2.40 5.54 9.88
N HIS A 183 -2.89 4.38 9.42
CA HIS A 183 -3.03 4.07 7.99
C HIS A 183 -4.48 4.14 7.49
N ALA A 184 -5.38 4.81 8.21
CA ALA A 184 -6.81 4.80 7.86
C ALA A 184 -7.12 5.43 6.50
N SER A 185 -6.27 6.35 6.01
CA SER A 185 -6.38 6.98 4.68
C SER A 185 -6.10 6.03 3.53
N ASP A 186 -5.44 4.91 3.78
CA ASP A 186 -4.94 3.98 2.77
C ASP A 186 -5.47 2.59 3.04
N TRP A 187 -5.63 1.76 2.02
CA TRP A 187 -5.96 0.35 2.24
C TRP A 187 -4.78 -0.39 2.86
N THR A 188 -5.02 -1.18 3.90
CA THR A 188 -4.05 -2.19 4.39
C THR A 188 -4.47 -3.56 3.88
N THR A 189 -3.64 -4.17 3.04
CA THR A 189 -3.79 -5.58 2.63
C THR A 189 -3.02 -6.47 3.58
N VAL A 190 -3.69 -7.52 4.07
CA VAL A 190 -3.11 -8.49 5.01
C VAL A 190 -2.73 -9.74 4.26
N TYR A 191 -1.46 -10.11 4.31
CA TYR A 191 -0.94 -11.35 3.74
C TYR A 191 -0.51 -12.33 4.83
N ARG A 192 -0.72 -13.61 4.56
CA ARG A 192 -0.40 -14.68 5.52
C ARG A 192 0.36 -15.81 4.84
N CYS A 193 1.51 -16.16 5.41
CA CYS A 193 2.17 -17.42 5.07
C CYS A 193 1.28 -18.60 5.52
N PRO A 194 0.98 -19.58 4.64
CA PRO A 194 0.09 -20.69 4.98
C PRO A 194 0.67 -21.61 6.06
N ASP A 195 2.00 -21.66 6.20
CA ASP A 195 2.67 -22.37 7.29
C ASP A 195 2.75 -21.46 8.54
N ASN A 196 1.89 -21.76 9.53
CA ASN A 196 1.84 -21.01 10.79
C ASN A 196 3.16 -21.08 11.58
N SER A 197 3.93 -22.15 11.47
CA SER A 197 5.22 -22.29 12.16
C SER A 197 6.26 -21.35 11.55
N VAL A 198 6.29 -21.25 10.22
CA VAL A 198 7.12 -20.30 9.47
C VAL A 198 6.75 -18.86 9.81
N ALA A 199 5.46 -18.52 9.80
CA ALA A 199 5.00 -17.17 10.11
C ALA A 199 5.41 -16.74 11.53
N ARG A 200 5.25 -17.63 12.53
CA ARG A 200 5.64 -17.37 13.93
C ARG A 200 7.15 -17.23 14.11
N GLN A 201 7.93 -18.02 13.38
CA GLN A 201 9.39 -17.97 13.36
C GLN A 201 9.89 -16.63 12.80
N ALA A 202 9.35 -16.21 11.64
CA ALA A 202 9.66 -14.92 11.04
C ALA A 202 9.33 -13.76 11.98
N ALA A 203 8.12 -13.75 12.56
CA ALA A 203 7.71 -12.73 13.54
C ALA A 203 8.62 -12.68 14.77
N GLY A 204 9.00 -13.84 15.32
CA GLY A 204 9.93 -13.91 16.46
C GLY A 204 11.34 -13.43 16.10
N TRP A 205 11.81 -13.72 14.90
CA TRP A 205 13.08 -13.20 14.41
C TRP A 205 13.04 -11.69 14.24
N ALA A 206 11.97 -11.14 13.66
CA ALA A 206 11.80 -9.71 13.46
C ALA A 206 11.85 -8.97 14.82
N ASP A 207 11.05 -9.42 15.79
CA ASP A 207 11.05 -8.88 17.15
C ASP A 207 12.47 -8.86 17.76
N ARG A 208 13.18 -9.99 17.67
CA ARG A 208 14.53 -10.14 18.25
C ARG A 208 15.65 -9.42 17.53
N ASN A 209 15.46 -9.05 16.28
CA ASN A 209 16.52 -8.44 15.47
C ASN A 209 16.28 -6.97 15.15
N TYR A 210 15.04 -6.50 15.32
CA TYR A 210 14.62 -5.16 14.97
C TYR A 210 13.90 -4.44 16.12
N TYR A 211 13.71 -5.04 17.30
CA TYR A 211 13.06 -4.34 18.42
C TYR A 211 13.68 -4.64 19.78
N ASN A 212 13.76 -5.91 20.18
CA ASN A 212 14.34 -6.34 21.45
C ASN A 212 14.98 -7.74 21.34
N PRO A 213 16.29 -7.93 21.55
CA PRO A 213 16.97 -9.22 21.43
C PRO A 213 16.37 -10.35 22.26
N ASN A 214 15.80 -10.00 23.42
CA ASN A 214 15.16 -10.94 24.34
C ASN A 214 13.65 -11.12 24.07
N GLY A 215 13.13 -10.35 23.11
CA GLY A 215 11.71 -10.14 22.84
C GLY A 215 11.02 -9.26 23.89
N GLY A 216 9.74 -9.00 23.67
CA GLY A 216 8.89 -8.24 24.61
C GLY A 216 8.64 -6.79 24.18
N SER A 217 8.03 -5.99 25.06
CA SER A 217 7.46 -4.68 24.72
C SER A 217 8.45 -3.51 24.81
N THR A 218 9.61 -3.67 25.45
CA THR A 218 10.61 -2.61 25.59
C THR A 218 11.51 -2.58 24.36
N LYS A 219 11.57 -1.45 23.66
CA LYS A 219 12.51 -1.21 22.56
C LYS A 219 13.93 -1.07 23.09
N THR A 220 14.86 -1.85 22.57
CA THR A 220 16.31 -1.77 22.88
C THR A 220 17.19 -1.77 21.63
N ILE A 221 16.63 -2.09 20.47
CA ILE A 221 17.29 -2.00 19.17
C ILE A 221 16.84 -0.73 18.47
N HIS A 222 17.80 0.04 17.98
CA HIS A 222 17.60 1.31 17.29
C HIS A 222 18.20 1.21 15.88
N ILE A 223 17.35 1.26 14.86
CA ILE A 223 17.72 1.07 13.45
C ILE A 223 17.56 2.40 12.71
N THR A 224 18.54 2.73 11.88
CA THR A 224 18.46 3.87 10.98
C THR A 224 17.63 3.49 9.75
N TYR A 225 16.57 4.24 9.46
CA TYR A 225 15.84 4.11 8.21
C TYR A 225 16.66 4.67 7.07
N LYS A 226 16.97 3.85 6.06
CA LYS A 226 17.56 4.27 4.79
C LYS A 226 17.32 3.19 3.75
N ILE A 227 16.90 3.58 2.55
CA ILE A 227 16.84 2.67 1.40
C ILE A 227 18.27 2.26 1.04
N THR A 228 18.52 0.95 1.05
CA THR A 228 19.84 0.38 0.76
C THR A 228 19.70 -0.96 0.04
N PRO A 229 20.55 -1.24 -0.96
CA PRO A 229 20.56 -2.52 -1.66
C PRO A 229 21.18 -3.67 -0.87
N ASP A 230 21.91 -3.39 0.23
CA ASP A 230 22.52 -4.41 1.06
C ASP A 230 21.44 -5.18 1.84
N PHE A 231 21.02 -6.32 1.32
CA PHE A 231 20.01 -7.17 1.96
C PHE A 231 20.56 -7.92 3.19
N SER A 232 21.87 -7.97 3.42
CA SER A 232 22.45 -8.74 4.53
C SER A 232 22.53 -7.93 5.82
N SER A 233 22.85 -6.63 5.72
CA SER A 233 22.87 -5.76 6.90
C SER A 233 21.46 -5.49 7.44
N LYS A 234 21.33 -5.41 8.76
CA LYS A 234 20.09 -5.00 9.46
C LYS A 234 20.02 -3.49 9.73
N ASN A 235 21.15 -2.78 9.64
CA ASN A 235 21.22 -1.34 9.91
C ASN A 235 22.24 -0.70 8.94
N PRO A 236 21.82 0.21 8.06
CA PRO A 236 20.46 0.72 7.91
C PRO A 236 19.49 -0.29 7.29
N SER A 237 18.19 -0.03 7.47
CA SER A 237 17.11 -0.83 6.88
C SER A 237 15.88 0.03 6.57
N TYR A 238 14.82 -0.59 6.08
CA TYR A 238 13.54 0.05 5.74
C TYR A 238 12.40 -0.97 5.81
N CYS A 239 11.17 -0.49 5.66
CA CYS A 239 9.93 -1.23 5.93
C CYS A 239 9.88 -2.63 5.28
N SER A 240 9.99 -2.71 3.96
CA SER A 240 9.91 -3.96 3.20
C SER A 240 11.12 -4.87 3.38
N LYS A 241 12.33 -4.31 3.50
CA LYS A 241 13.54 -5.10 3.80
C LYS A 241 13.44 -5.80 5.15
N LEU A 242 12.94 -5.14 6.18
CA LEU A 242 12.70 -5.75 7.49
C LEU A 242 11.78 -6.98 7.38
N VAL A 243 10.67 -6.85 6.66
CA VAL A 243 9.69 -7.94 6.46
C VAL A 243 10.32 -9.13 5.72
N VAL A 244 10.99 -8.88 4.59
CA VAL A 244 11.57 -9.96 3.78
C VAL A 244 12.75 -10.61 4.50
N GLN A 245 13.58 -9.85 5.22
CA GLN A 245 14.64 -10.41 6.07
C GLN A 245 14.08 -11.32 7.18
N ALA A 246 12.93 -10.97 7.77
CA ALA A 246 12.32 -11.80 8.80
C ALA A 246 11.96 -13.18 8.29
N TYR A 247 11.39 -13.28 7.10
CA TYR A 247 11.07 -14.56 6.47
C TYR A 247 12.30 -15.27 5.90
N TYR A 248 13.31 -14.52 5.44
CA TYR A 248 14.55 -15.08 4.91
C TYR A 248 15.45 -15.69 6.00
N TYR A 249 15.74 -14.95 7.07
CA TYR A 249 16.65 -15.37 8.15
C TYR A 249 15.94 -16.05 9.31
N GLY A 250 14.67 -15.75 9.55
CA GLY A 250 13.95 -16.22 10.72
C GLY A 250 13.46 -17.66 10.65
N THR A 251 13.47 -18.29 9.48
CA THR A 251 12.75 -19.55 9.20
C THR A 251 13.67 -20.77 9.13
N GLY A 252 14.92 -20.61 9.59
CA GLY A 252 15.91 -21.68 9.69
C GLY A 252 16.38 -22.15 8.32
N SER A 253 16.37 -23.47 8.10
CA SER A 253 16.77 -24.08 6.83
C SER A 253 15.68 -24.06 5.75
N LYS A 254 14.48 -23.54 6.05
CA LYS A 254 13.37 -23.49 5.08
C LYS A 254 13.64 -22.43 4.03
N SER A 255 13.60 -22.81 2.75
CA SER A 255 13.74 -21.87 1.62
C SER A 255 12.42 -21.13 1.36
N VAL A 256 12.04 -20.22 2.27
CA VAL A 256 10.78 -19.48 2.18
C VAL A 256 10.84 -18.36 1.16
N ILE A 257 11.96 -17.64 1.13
CA ILE A 257 12.20 -16.45 0.32
C ILE A 257 13.23 -16.76 -0.77
N TYR A 258 12.95 -16.33 -1.99
CA TYR A 258 13.91 -16.29 -3.09
C TYR A 258 14.29 -14.85 -3.42
N ILE A 259 15.59 -14.54 -3.32
CA ILE A 259 16.17 -13.27 -3.79
C ILE A 259 17.32 -13.62 -4.71
N ARG A 260 17.24 -13.14 -5.97
CA ARG A 260 18.19 -13.48 -7.02
C ARG A 260 19.61 -12.96 -6.71
N ASP A 261 19.70 -11.67 -6.37
CA ASP A 261 20.96 -11.02 -5.98
C ASP A 261 20.77 -10.26 -4.67
N LYS A 262 21.38 -10.75 -3.60
CA LYS A 262 21.27 -10.13 -2.25
C LYS A 262 22.21 -8.94 -2.07
N SER A 263 23.22 -8.81 -2.93
CA SER A 263 24.16 -7.69 -2.86
C SER A 263 23.59 -6.42 -3.48
N ASN A 264 22.55 -6.57 -4.30
CA ASN A 264 21.90 -5.47 -5.00
C ASN A 264 20.36 -5.56 -5.00
N ALA A 265 19.74 -5.79 -3.83
CA ALA A 265 18.28 -5.94 -3.72
C ALA A 265 17.62 -4.77 -2.99
N ILE A 266 16.93 -3.92 -3.75
CA ILE A 266 15.92 -3.01 -3.20
C ILE A 266 14.58 -3.75 -3.21
N ILE A 267 14.02 -4.00 -2.02
CA ILE A 267 12.77 -4.73 -1.85
C ILE A 267 11.62 -3.74 -1.94
N ILE A 268 10.83 -3.80 -2.99
CA ILE A 268 9.66 -2.92 -3.13
C ILE A 268 8.48 -3.50 -2.32
N PRO A 269 7.80 -2.71 -1.48
CA PRO A 269 6.66 -3.16 -0.66
C PRO A 269 5.60 -3.93 -1.46
N THR A 270 5.16 -3.41 -2.61
CA THR A 270 4.15 -4.04 -3.49
C THR A 270 4.55 -5.43 -3.98
N THR A 271 5.84 -5.68 -4.11
CA THR A 271 6.38 -6.92 -4.66
C THR A 271 6.65 -7.98 -3.60
N ILE A 272 6.45 -7.71 -2.30
CA ILE A 272 6.73 -8.68 -1.22
C ILE A 272 6.14 -10.08 -1.49
N PRO A 273 4.89 -10.25 -1.96
CA PRO A 273 4.34 -11.57 -2.24
C PRO A 273 5.13 -12.39 -3.28
N SER A 274 5.79 -11.75 -4.26
CA SER A 274 6.52 -12.46 -5.32
C SER A 274 7.82 -13.11 -4.84
N TYR A 275 8.35 -12.72 -3.68
CA TYR A 275 9.56 -13.32 -3.11
C TYR A 275 9.29 -14.68 -2.45
N PHE A 276 8.04 -14.98 -2.10
CA PHE A 276 7.69 -16.22 -1.42
C PHE A 276 7.68 -17.39 -2.41
N ARG A 277 8.31 -18.50 -2.03
CA ARG A 277 8.34 -19.73 -2.84
C ARG A 277 7.24 -20.69 -2.41
N SER A 278 6.75 -21.51 -3.34
CA SER A 278 5.96 -22.70 -2.96
C SER A 278 6.76 -23.60 -1.99
N PRO A 279 6.12 -24.14 -0.91
CA PRO A 279 4.69 -24.09 -0.59
C PRO A 279 4.26 -22.90 0.29
N TYR A 280 5.10 -21.88 0.44
CA TYR A 280 4.89 -20.72 1.32
C TYR A 280 4.28 -19.50 0.63
N LEU A 281 3.71 -19.65 -0.57
CA LEU A 281 3.04 -18.56 -1.28
C LEU A 281 2.02 -17.88 -0.36
N LEU A 282 2.12 -16.56 -0.25
CA LEU A 282 1.27 -15.79 0.65
C LEU A 282 -0.20 -15.90 0.24
N VAL A 283 -1.07 -15.98 1.23
CA VAL A 283 -2.52 -15.94 1.05
C VAL A 283 -3.02 -14.57 1.46
N ASN A 284 -3.72 -13.89 0.55
CA ASN A 284 -4.42 -12.64 0.84
C ASN A 284 -5.57 -12.91 1.83
N LYS A 285 -5.59 -12.19 2.95
CA LYS A 285 -6.58 -12.33 4.01
C LYS A 285 -7.65 -11.25 3.97
N GLY A 286 -7.47 -10.21 3.16
CA GLY A 286 -8.40 -9.11 3.00
C GLY A 286 -7.68 -7.75 2.94
N LYS A 287 -8.48 -6.75 2.57
CA LYS A 287 -8.11 -5.34 2.40
C LYS A 287 -8.97 -4.50 3.37
N TYR A 288 -8.35 -3.68 4.21
CA TYR A 288 -8.99 -3.00 5.36
C TYR A 288 -8.71 -1.48 5.42
#